data_AF-A0A7L3G280-F1
#
_entry.id   AF-A0A7L3G280-F1
#
_cell.length_a   1.000
_cell.length_b   1.000
_cell.length_c   1.000
_cell.angle_alpha   90.00
_cell.angle_beta   90.00
_cell.angle_gamma   90.00
#
_symmetry.space_group_name_H-M   'P 1'
#
loop_
_entity.id
_entity.type
_entity.pdbx_description
1 polymer ?
#
loop_
_entity_poly.entity_id
_entity_poly.type
_entity_poly.pdbx_seq_one_letter_code
_entity_poly.pdbx_strand_id
1 'polypeptide(L)'
;MWTAWCVAMYFFGARAKITQTSGLVLKEDEKATLTCSQTDNHNYMSWYLQQPGKGLQLLYYSIGENQEQEGDIRGRYKAKRLKLEDFYLDILSVKMNDSAVYFCASSLDTTLQSHLLSLHK
;
A
#
# COMPACT_ATOMS: atom_id res chain seq x y z
N MET A 1 0.40 -24.78 47.12
CA MET A 1 1.64 -23.98 47.00
C MET A 1 2.51 -24.61 45.92
N TRP A 2 2.29 -24.26 44.65
CA TRP A 2 3.24 -24.33 43.51
C TRP A 2 2.71 -23.35 42.46
N THR A 3 3.43 -22.26 42.26
CA THR A 3 3.14 -21.15 41.34
C THR A 3 3.81 -21.35 39.99
N ALA A 4 3.21 -20.72 38.97
CA ALA A 4 3.78 -20.46 37.65
C ALA A 4 3.91 -21.73 36.78
N TRP A 5 3.35 -21.80 35.58
CA TRP A 5 3.73 -20.95 34.46
C TRP A 5 2.51 -20.73 33.55
N CYS A 6 1.87 -19.56 33.68
CA CYS A 6 1.04 -18.99 32.64
C CYS A 6 1.95 -18.53 31.50
N VAL A 7 2.44 -19.44 30.66
CA VAL A 7 2.97 -19.05 29.35
C VAL A 7 1.82 -19.15 28.35
N ALA A 8 0.84 -18.26 28.52
CA ALA A 8 0.09 -17.80 27.37
C ALA A 8 1.08 -16.94 26.58
N MET A 9 1.83 -17.56 25.67
CA MET A 9 2.49 -16.82 24.59
C MET A 9 1.38 -16.23 23.74
N TYR A 10 0.85 -15.10 24.19
CA TYR A 10 0.10 -14.19 23.35
C TYR A 10 1.08 -13.68 22.31
N PHE A 11 1.21 -14.42 21.21
CA PHE A 11 1.63 -13.84 19.95
C PHE A 11 0.52 -12.86 19.53
N PHE A 12 0.48 -11.69 20.14
CA PHE A 12 -0.18 -10.53 19.54
C PHE A 12 0.69 -10.10 18.37
N GLY A 13 0.60 -10.84 17.26
CA GLY A 13 0.92 -10.26 15.96
C GLY A 13 -0.14 -9.21 15.70
N ALA A 14 0.09 -7.97 16.15
CA ALA A 14 -0.71 -6.86 15.69
C ALA A 14 -0.53 -6.77 14.16
N ARG A 15 -1.63 -6.59 13.44
CA ARG A 15 -1.56 -6.25 12.01
C ARG A 15 -1.30 -4.76 11.93
N ALA A 16 -0.41 -4.37 11.00
CA ALA A 16 -0.16 -2.96 10.73
C ALA A 16 -1.47 -2.22 10.46
N LYS A 17 -1.67 -1.12 11.19
CA LYS A 17 -2.76 -0.20 10.91
C LYS A 17 -2.34 0.70 9.75
N ILE A 18 -3.12 0.69 8.68
CA ILE A 18 -2.96 1.60 7.55
C ILE A 18 -3.87 2.81 7.72
N THR A 19 -3.31 4.02 7.57
CA THR A 19 -4.09 5.26 7.46
C THR A 19 -3.75 5.91 6.12
N GLN A 20 -4.75 6.15 5.28
CA GLN A 20 -4.54 6.77 3.96
C GLN A 20 -5.53 7.90 3.71
N THR A 21 -5.27 8.70 2.67
CA THR A 21 -6.23 9.71 2.19
C THR A 21 -7.58 9.04 1.87
N SER A 22 -8.67 9.51 2.49
CA SER A 22 -9.98 8.86 2.44
C SER A 22 -10.74 9.05 1.12
N GLY A 23 -10.51 10.19 0.45
CA GLY A 23 -11.12 10.50 -0.84
C GLY A 23 -10.80 11.92 -1.29
N LEU A 24 -10.77 12.12 -2.60
CA LEU A 24 -10.55 13.42 -3.24
C LEU A 24 -11.53 13.57 -4.40
N VAL A 25 -12.05 14.78 -4.61
CA VAL A 25 -12.82 15.16 -5.79
C VAL A 25 -12.07 16.29 -6.46
N LEU A 26 -11.58 16.04 -7.68
CA LEU A 26 -10.65 16.89 -8.39
C LEU A 26 -11.15 17.13 -9.81
N LYS A 27 -10.68 18.20 -10.44
CA LYS A 27 -10.89 18.45 -11.87
C LYS A 27 -9.80 17.79 -12.70
N GLU A 28 -10.07 17.63 -14.00
CA GLU A 28 -9.06 17.15 -14.94
C GLU A 28 -7.84 18.10 -14.95
N ASP A 29 -6.65 17.51 -15.14
CA ASP A 29 -5.33 18.17 -15.14
C ASP A 29 -4.87 18.77 -13.81
N GLU A 30 -5.67 18.67 -12.75
CA GLU A 30 -5.20 18.97 -11.40
C GLU A 30 -4.14 17.96 -10.93
N LYS A 31 -3.35 18.38 -9.95
CA LYS A 31 -2.37 17.55 -9.26
C LYS A 31 -2.90 17.17 -7.89
N ALA A 32 -2.55 15.99 -7.43
CA ALA A 32 -2.85 15.55 -6.08
C ALA A 32 -1.74 14.69 -5.52
N THR A 33 -1.68 14.60 -4.20
CA THR A 33 -0.80 13.67 -3.50
C THR A 33 -1.67 12.85 -2.56
N LEU A 34 -1.67 11.53 -2.75
CA LEU A 34 -2.24 10.60 -1.80
C LEU A 34 -1.20 10.25 -0.75
N THR A 35 -1.62 10.21 0.50
CA THR A 35 -0.79 9.82 1.64
C THR A 35 -1.22 8.45 2.14
N CYS A 36 -0.25 7.67 2.60
CA CYS A 36 -0.45 6.44 3.35
C CYS A 36 0.57 6.34 4.47
N SER A 37 0.14 5.94 5.66
CA SER A 37 1.00 5.65 6.80
C SER A 37 0.69 4.31 7.45
N GLN A 38 1.73 3.68 8.03
CA GLN A 38 1.66 2.38 8.70
C GLN A 38 2.32 2.42 10.10
N THR A 39 1.92 1.52 11.00
CA THR A 39 2.33 1.54 12.43
C THR A 39 3.41 0.54 12.84
N ASP A 40 3.74 -0.44 12.01
CA ASP A 40 4.48 -1.66 12.39
C ASP A 40 5.84 -1.76 11.68
N ASN A 41 6.42 -0.62 11.29
CA ASN A 41 7.75 -0.51 10.68
C ASN A 41 7.99 -1.51 9.52
N HIS A 42 6.96 -1.78 8.74
CA HIS A 42 7.01 -2.72 7.62
C HIS A 42 7.98 -2.25 6.54
N ASN A 43 8.86 -3.13 6.06
CA ASN A 43 9.82 -2.79 5.00
C ASN A 43 9.14 -2.57 3.66
N TYR A 44 8.03 -3.25 3.39
CA TYR A 44 7.34 -3.18 2.12
C TYR A 44 6.08 -2.33 2.21
N MET A 45 5.87 -1.46 1.24
CA MET A 45 4.61 -0.74 1.04
C MET A 45 4.25 -0.72 -0.44
N SER A 46 2.96 -0.67 -0.75
CA SER A 46 2.47 -0.74 -2.13
C SER A 46 1.26 0.15 -2.33
N TRP A 47 1.19 0.80 -3.49
CA TRP A 47 0.04 1.53 -3.99
C TRP A 47 -0.61 0.75 -5.13
N TYR A 48 -1.90 0.48 -4.99
CA TYR A 48 -2.73 -0.17 -5.99
C TYR A 48 -3.82 0.77 -6.48
N LEU A 49 -4.20 0.58 -7.74
CA LEU A 49 -5.36 1.19 -8.37
C LEU A 49 -6.42 0.12 -8.62
N GLN A 50 -7.67 0.39 -8.28
CA GLN A 50 -8.82 -0.42 -8.67
C GLN A 50 -9.81 0.43 -9.46
N GLN A 51 -9.81 0.24 -10.78
CA GLN A 51 -10.83 0.82 -11.65
C GLN A 51 -12.11 -0.04 -11.62
N PRO A 52 -13.30 0.55 -11.84
CA PRO A 52 -14.54 -0.22 -11.93
C PRO A 52 -14.44 -1.36 -12.94
N GLY A 53 -14.80 -2.58 -12.51
CA GLY A 53 -14.76 -3.78 -13.36
C GLY A 53 -13.36 -4.35 -13.63
N LYS A 54 -12.29 -3.81 -13.03
CA LYS A 54 -10.93 -4.35 -13.12
C LYS A 54 -10.45 -4.91 -11.78
N GLY A 55 -9.44 -5.78 -11.84
CA GLY A 55 -8.72 -6.25 -10.66
C GLY A 55 -7.83 -5.15 -10.06
N LEU A 56 -7.16 -5.46 -8.95
CA LEU A 56 -6.11 -4.60 -8.39
C LEU A 56 -4.94 -4.54 -9.36
N GLN A 57 -4.47 -3.32 -9.65
CA GLN A 57 -3.34 -3.06 -10.52
C GLN A 57 -2.26 -2.33 -9.72
N LEU A 58 -1.01 -2.81 -9.77
CA LEU A 58 0.07 -2.21 -9.00
C LEU A 58 0.55 -0.91 -9.67
N LEU A 59 0.55 0.20 -8.94
CA LEU A 59 1.13 1.47 -9.39
C LEU A 59 2.61 1.55 -9.03
N TYR A 60 2.90 1.36 -7.75
CA TYR A 60 4.24 1.41 -7.18
C TYR A 60 4.34 0.49 -5.98
N TYR A 61 5.53 -0.01 -5.73
CA TYR A 61 5.89 -0.61 -4.45
C TYR A 61 7.22 -0.04 -3.97
N SER A 62 7.49 -0.20 -2.70
CA SER A 62 8.74 0.17 -2.09
C SER A 62 9.19 -0.95 -1.16
N ILE A 63 10.48 -1.28 -1.20
CA ILE A 63 11.11 -2.30 -0.37
C ILE A 63 11.88 -1.71 0.82
N GLY A 64 11.81 -0.40 1.00
CA GLY A 64 12.47 0.36 2.06
C GLY A 64 12.48 1.86 1.76
N GLU A 65 13.12 2.64 2.64
CA GLU A 65 13.24 4.09 2.48
C GLU A 65 14.01 4.43 1.19
N ASN A 66 13.44 5.32 0.37
CA ASN A 66 14.00 5.76 -0.91
C ASN A 66 14.26 4.62 -1.90
N GLN A 67 13.54 3.51 -1.75
CA GLN A 67 13.65 2.34 -2.61
C GLN A 67 12.28 2.03 -3.23
N GLU A 68 11.77 2.92 -4.06
CA GLU A 68 10.51 2.76 -4.81
C GLU A 68 10.75 2.14 -6.20
N GLN A 69 9.81 1.31 -6.66
CA GLN A 69 9.82 0.67 -7.96
C GLN A 69 8.44 0.78 -8.61
N GLU A 70 8.42 0.98 -9.93
CA GLU A 70 7.19 1.01 -10.72
C GLU A 70 6.52 -0.37 -10.77
N GLY A 71 5.19 -0.37 -10.74
CA GLY A 71 4.36 -1.55 -10.95
C GLY A 71 3.99 -1.76 -12.41
N ASP A 72 2.79 -2.32 -12.61
CA ASP A 72 2.23 -2.67 -13.92
C ASP A 72 1.79 -1.43 -14.71
N ILE A 73 1.32 -0.40 -14.01
CA ILE A 73 0.85 0.85 -14.60
C ILE A 73 1.95 1.89 -14.50
N ARG A 74 2.33 2.46 -15.64
CA ARG A 74 3.37 3.48 -15.74
C ARG A 74 2.82 4.84 -16.16
N GLY A 75 3.57 5.88 -15.82
CA GLY A 75 3.29 7.26 -16.20
C GLY A 75 2.28 7.96 -15.30
N ARG A 76 2.26 9.30 -15.33
CA ARG A 76 1.43 10.24 -14.54
C ARG A 76 1.39 10.05 -13.01
N TYR A 77 1.96 8.99 -12.47
CA TYR A 77 2.14 8.73 -11.06
C TYR A 77 3.62 8.80 -10.69
N LYS A 78 3.93 9.32 -9.50
CA LYS A 78 5.26 9.22 -8.90
C LYS A 78 5.10 8.88 -7.43
N ALA A 79 5.75 7.83 -6.97
CA ALA A 79 5.74 7.48 -5.55
C ALA A 79 7.03 7.93 -4.86
N LYS A 80 6.93 8.23 -3.56
CA LYS A 80 8.06 8.60 -2.70
C LYS A 80 7.84 8.04 -1.31
N ARG A 81 8.88 7.47 -0.72
CA ARG A 81 8.88 6.87 0.60
C ARG A 81 10.14 7.29 1.35
N LEU A 82 10.08 8.46 1.96
CA LEU A 82 11.22 9.03 2.68
C LEU A 82 11.48 8.33 4.01
N LYS A 83 10.46 7.69 4.59
CA LYS A 83 10.51 6.97 5.88
C LYS A 83 9.72 5.67 5.78
N LEU A 84 10.06 4.68 6.60
CA LEU A 84 9.33 3.40 6.59
C LEU A 84 7.84 3.54 6.90
N GLU A 85 7.44 4.54 7.68
CA GLU A 85 6.05 4.75 8.07
C GLU A 85 5.20 5.32 6.93
N ASP A 86 5.76 6.16 6.06
CA ASP A 86 4.98 7.00 5.14
C ASP A 86 5.27 6.72 3.66
N PHE A 87 4.23 6.46 2.87
CA PHE A 87 4.32 6.26 1.43
C PHE A 87 3.40 7.21 0.66
N TYR A 88 4.00 8.13 -0.09
CA TYR A 88 3.31 9.17 -0.86
C TYR A 88 3.16 8.75 -2.33
N LEU A 89 2.02 9.10 -2.93
CA LEU A 89 1.76 8.94 -4.36
C LEU A 89 1.30 10.27 -4.97
N ASP A 90 2.18 10.89 -5.76
CA ASP A 90 1.89 12.08 -6.53
C ASP A 90 1.19 11.70 -7.85
N ILE A 91 0.00 12.26 -8.08
CA ILE A 91 -0.74 12.22 -9.34
C ILE A 91 -0.42 13.53 -10.09
N LEU A 92 0.32 13.42 -11.18
CA LEU A 92 0.92 14.57 -11.89
C LEU A 92 -0.07 15.34 -12.78
N SER A 93 -1.15 14.71 -13.20
CA SER A 93 -2.25 15.28 -13.98
C SER A 93 -3.40 14.29 -13.91
N VAL A 94 -4.49 14.66 -13.24
CA VAL A 94 -5.70 13.84 -13.09
C VAL A 94 -6.41 13.71 -14.44
N LYS A 95 -6.88 12.52 -14.76
CA LYS A 95 -7.69 12.21 -15.94
C LYS A 95 -8.98 11.52 -15.53
N MET A 96 -9.99 11.56 -16.40
CA MET A 96 -11.29 10.92 -16.13
C MET A 96 -11.17 9.43 -15.79
N ASN A 97 -10.20 8.73 -16.38
CA ASN A 97 -9.93 7.31 -16.10
C ASN A 97 -9.22 7.07 -14.75
N ASP A 98 -8.81 8.11 -14.04
CA ASP A 98 -8.25 8.00 -12.68
C ASP A 98 -9.36 7.97 -11.61
N SER A 99 -10.63 8.11 -12.00
CA SER A 99 -11.77 7.89 -11.13
C SER A 99 -11.83 6.40 -10.75
N ALA A 100 -11.26 6.10 -9.59
CA ALA A 100 -10.96 4.76 -9.13
C ALA A 100 -10.73 4.77 -7.61
N VAL A 101 -10.65 3.57 -7.02
CA VAL A 101 -10.24 3.42 -5.63
C VAL A 101 -8.74 3.15 -5.56
N TYR A 102 -8.04 3.90 -4.71
CA TYR A 102 -6.61 3.72 -4.47
C TYR A 102 -6.41 3.01 -3.13
N PHE A 103 -5.60 1.96 -3.12
CA PHE A 103 -5.33 1.16 -1.94
C PHE A 103 -3.85 1.19 -1.60
N CYS A 104 -3.54 1.51 -0.35
CA CYS A 104 -2.23 1.28 0.23
C CYS A 104 -2.20 -0.01 1.04
N ALA A 105 -1.10 -0.76 0.92
CA ALA A 105 -0.83 -1.93 1.75
C ALA A 105 0.62 -1.89 2.26
N SER A 106 0.89 -2.58 3.37
CA SER A 106 2.25 -2.76 3.89
C SER A 106 2.48 -4.20 4.34
N SER A 107 3.73 -4.66 4.28
CA SER A 107 4.14 -5.98 4.79
C SER A 107 5.57 -5.98 5.31
N LEU A 108 5.84 -6.85 6.28
CA LEU A 108 7.19 -7.05 6.82
C LEU A 108 8.14 -7.71 5.80
N ASP A 109 7.60 -8.58 4.93
CA ASP A 109 8.34 -9.36 3.93
C ASP A 109 7.67 -9.31 2.54
N THR A 110 8.43 -9.63 1.48
CA THR A 110 7.91 -9.88 0.13
C THR A 110 7.19 -11.21 0.12
N THR A 111 5.96 -11.26 0.63
CA THR A 111 5.05 -12.33 0.19
C THR A 111 4.76 -12.03 -1.28
N LEU A 112 5.54 -12.64 -2.18
CA LEU A 112 5.27 -12.70 -3.62
C LEU A 112 3.83 -13.19 -3.77
N GLN A 113 2.91 -12.25 -4.00
CA GLN A 113 1.50 -12.53 -4.26
C GLN A 113 1.29 -13.17 -5.64
N SER A 114 2.36 -13.74 -6.23
CA SER A 114 2.32 -14.56 -7.44
C SER A 114 1.72 -15.94 -7.20
N HIS A 115 1.78 -16.48 -5.98
CA HIS A 115 1.33 -17.85 -5.70
C HIS A 115 -0.17 -18.01 -5.36
N LEU A 116 -0.89 -16.94 -4.99
CA LEU A 116 -2.30 -17.04 -4.59
C LEU A 116 -3.32 -16.75 -5.71
N LEU A 117 -2.90 -16.16 -6.83
CA LEU A 117 -3.79 -15.98 -8.00
C LEU A 117 -3.87 -17.24 -8.88
N SER A 118 -2.99 -18.23 -8.70
CA SER A 118 -3.06 -19.52 -9.43
C SER A 118 -4.04 -20.53 -8.84
N LEU A 119 -4.59 -20.31 -7.65
CA LEU A 119 -5.50 -21.27 -6.98
C LEU A 119 -6.99 -20.97 -7.17
N HIS A 120 -7.35 -19.96 -7.97
CA HIS A 120 -8.75 -19.63 -8.27
C HIS A 120 -9.10 -19.78 -9.76
N LYS A 121 -8.50 -20.75 -10.46
CA LYS A 121 -8.93 -21.12 -11.81
C LYS A 121 -9.37 -22.57 -11.86
#